data_AF-A0A2H9MLC7-F1
#
_entry.id   AF-A0A2H9MLC7-F1
#
_cell.length_a   1.000
_cell.length_b   1.000
_cell.length_c   1.000
_cell.angle_alpha   90.00
_cell.angle_beta   90.00
_cell.angle_gamma   90.00
#
_symmetry.space_group_name_H-M   'P 1'
#
loop_
_entity.id
_entity.type
_entity.pdbx_description
1 polymer ?
#
loop_
_entity_poly.entity_id
_entity_poly.type
_entity_poly.pdbx_seq_one_letter_code
_entity_poly.pdbx_strand_id
1 'polypeptide(L)'
;HLDAHLVEHAIEKLPLDDIDILFIENVGNLVCPVDFLLGSEKRIVVISATEGEDMVRKHPLIFAGCDLAVLNKIDLAGYVDVNPENIVNDFRKINPHKKMFLTDAKHGEGLKELMRELI
;
A
#
# COMPACT_ATOMS: atom_id res chain seq x y z
N HIS A 1 3.58 7.56 -12.77
CA HIS A 1 2.43 6.68 -12.47
C HIS A 1 2.32 5.69 -13.62
N LEU A 2 1.73 4.53 -13.38
CA LEU A 2 1.19 3.70 -14.46
C LEU A 2 -0.20 4.23 -14.83
N ASP A 3 -0.63 3.93 -16.05
CA ASP A 3 -1.99 4.16 -16.52
C ASP A 3 -2.61 2.84 -16.99
N ALA A 4 -3.94 2.83 -17.17
CA ALA A 4 -4.69 1.64 -17.56
C ALA A 4 -4.26 1.09 -18.93
N HIS A 5 -3.89 1.94 -19.89
CA HIS A 5 -3.50 1.48 -21.22
C HIS A 5 -2.18 0.70 -21.16
N LEU A 6 -1.21 1.16 -20.37
CA LEU A 6 0.04 0.42 -20.16
C LEU A 6 -0.20 -0.96 -19.52
N VAL A 7 -1.13 -1.04 -18.56
CA VAL A 7 -1.50 -2.29 -17.92
C VAL A 7 -2.21 -3.22 -18.92
N GLU A 8 -3.17 -2.70 -19.69
CA GLU A 8 -3.90 -3.46 -20.73
C GLU A 8 -2.94 -4.13 -21.72
N HIS A 9 -1.99 -3.38 -22.28
CA HIS A 9 -0.99 -3.92 -23.22
C HIS A 9 -0.04 -4.94 -22.58
N ALA A 10 0.17 -4.86 -21.26
CA ALA A 10 0.99 -5.82 -20.54
C ALA A 10 0.24 -7.13 -20.28
N ILE A 11 -1.03 -7.06 -19.89
CA ILE A 11 -1.84 -8.24 -19.58
C ILE A 11 -2.17 -9.08 -20.83
N GLU A 12 -2.22 -8.48 -22.02
CA GLU A 12 -2.37 -9.21 -23.30
C GLU A 12 -1.26 -10.25 -23.55
N LYS A 13 -0.11 -10.10 -22.88
CA LYS A 13 1.05 -10.99 -23.04
C LYS A 13 1.11 -12.07 -21.95
N LEU A 14 0.15 -12.09 -21.03
CA LEU A 14 0.09 -13.03 -19.92
C LEU A 14 -0.97 -14.11 -20.21
N PRO A 15 -0.73 -15.37 -19.80
CA PRO A 15 -1.75 -16.41 -19.87
C PRO A 15 -2.77 -16.21 -18.73
N LEU A 16 -3.68 -15.25 -18.87
CA LEU A 16 -4.61 -14.85 -17.80
C LEU A 16 -5.51 -15.99 -17.32
N ASP A 17 -5.84 -16.95 -18.19
CA ASP A 17 -6.62 -18.14 -17.84
C ASP A 17 -5.90 -19.06 -16.83
N ASP A 18 -4.58 -18.95 -16.71
CA ASP A 18 -3.73 -19.74 -15.80
C ASP A 18 -3.28 -18.93 -14.56
N ILE A 19 -3.79 -17.70 -14.37
CA ILE A 19 -3.37 -16.79 -13.31
C ILE A 19 -4.54 -16.49 -12.36
N ASP A 20 -4.40 -16.87 -11.09
CA ASP A 20 -5.39 -16.56 -10.05
C ASP A 20 -5.27 -15.12 -9.52
N ILE A 21 -4.02 -14.60 -9.42
CA ILE A 21 -3.72 -13.29 -8.81
C ILE A 21 -2.62 -12.59 -9.61
N LEU A 22 -2.87 -11.32 -9.95
CA LEU A 22 -1.90 -10.42 -10.58
C LEU A 22 -1.53 -9.26 -9.63
N PHE A 23 -0.25 -9.13 -9.30
CA PHE A 23 0.27 -7.96 -8.60
C PHE A 23 0.82 -6.92 -9.59
N ILE A 24 0.36 -5.68 -9.48
CA ILE A 24 0.82 -4.55 -10.29
C ILE A 24 1.58 -3.58 -9.37
N GLU A 25 2.91 -3.54 -9.51
CA GLU A 25 3.73 -2.55 -8.79
C GLU A 25 3.72 -1.22 -9.55
N ASN A 26 3.16 -0.18 -8.93
CA ASN A 26 3.14 1.16 -9.52
C ASN A 26 4.49 1.87 -9.32
N VAL A 27 4.67 3.01 -9.99
CA VAL A 27 5.82 3.89 -9.74
C VAL A 27 5.80 4.40 -8.30
N GLY A 28 6.94 4.38 -7.62
CA GLY A 28 7.10 4.86 -6.23
C GLY A 28 6.79 6.35 -6.06
N ASN A 29 5.51 6.68 -5.87
CA ASN A 29 5.00 8.03 -5.77
C ASN A 29 3.63 8.01 -5.04
N LEU A 30 3.43 8.92 -4.08
CA LEU A 30 2.18 8.98 -3.28
C LEU A 30 1.20 10.08 -3.72
N VAL A 31 1.49 10.75 -4.83
CA VAL A 31 0.69 11.87 -5.38
C VAL A 31 0.08 11.49 -6.71
N CYS A 32 0.92 11.24 -7.73
CA CYS A 32 0.42 11.02 -9.10
C CYS A 32 -0.50 9.80 -9.25
N PRO A 33 -0.29 8.65 -8.57
CA PRO A 33 -1.15 7.48 -8.75
C PRO A 33 -2.59 7.61 -8.23
N VAL A 34 -2.91 8.70 -7.53
CA VAL A 34 -4.26 8.93 -6.97
C VAL A 34 -5.31 8.92 -8.09
N ASP A 35 -5.02 9.63 -9.19
CA ASP A 35 -5.98 9.92 -10.27
C ASP A 35 -6.02 8.86 -11.38
N PHE A 36 -5.14 7.86 -11.33
CA PHE A 36 -4.98 6.87 -12.40
C PHE A 36 -5.43 5.49 -11.92
N LEU A 37 -6.66 5.14 -12.26
CA LEU A 37 -7.18 3.79 -12.05
C LEU A 37 -6.56 2.83 -13.06
N LEU A 38 -6.14 1.66 -12.58
CA LEU A 38 -5.49 0.63 -13.40
C LEU A 38 -6.39 -0.56 -13.75
N GLY A 39 -7.64 -0.55 -13.26
CA GLY A 39 -8.56 -1.69 -13.39
C GLY A 39 -8.32 -2.82 -12.38
N SER A 40 -7.53 -2.59 -11.32
CA SER A 40 -7.29 -3.58 -10.26
C SER A 40 -8.48 -3.67 -9.28
N GLU A 41 -8.74 -4.85 -8.72
CA GLU A 41 -9.82 -5.05 -7.75
C GLU A 41 -9.52 -4.41 -6.38
N LYS A 42 -8.24 -4.35 -6.00
CA LYS A 42 -7.77 -3.73 -4.77
C LYS A 42 -6.65 -2.73 -5.05
N ARG A 43 -6.61 -1.64 -4.29
CA ARG A 43 -5.49 -0.69 -4.25
C ARG A 43 -4.78 -0.76 -2.90
N ILE A 44 -3.49 -1.10 -2.94
CA ILE A 44 -2.67 -1.24 -1.74
C ILE A 44 -1.65 -0.11 -1.70
N VAL A 45 -1.59 0.64 -0.59
CA VAL A 45 -0.56 1.67 -0.36
C VAL A 45 0.43 1.15 0.65
N VAL A 46 1.71 1.12 0.29
CA VAL A 46 2.80 0.72 1.17
C VAL A 46 3.69 1.93 1.45
N ILE A 47 3.89 2.23 2.72
CA ILE A 47 4.89 3.18 3.20
C ILE A 47 5.80 2.49 4.21
N SER A 48 6.96 3.08 4.50
CA SER A 48 7.87 2.58 5.52
C SER A 48 8.02 3.54 6.71
N ALA A 49 8.30 3.01 7.89
CA ALA A 49 8.56 3.82 9.08
C ALA A 49 9.69 4.82 8.86
N THR A 50 10.67 4.48 8.01
CA THR A 50 11.80 5.35 7.65
C THR A 50 11.45 6.59 6.84
N GLU A 51 10.22 6.69 6.31
CA GLU A 51 9.76 7.87 5.57
C GLU A 51 9.22 8.99 6.48
N GLY A 52 9.00 8.69 7.76
CA GLY A 52 8.56 9.65 8.78
C GLY A 52 7.10 9.49 9.19
N GLU A 53 6.75 10.07 10.35
CA GLU A 53 5.46 9.90 11.01
C GLU A 53 4.29 10.68 10.36
N ASP A 54 4.59 11.62 9.47
CA ASP A 54 3.59 12.49 8.87
C ASP A 54 3.15 12.09 7.45
N MET A 55 3.60 10.92 6.97
CA MET A 55 3.35 10.46 5.60
C MET A 55 1.87 10.38 5.24
N VAL A 56 1.02 9.91 6.16
CA VAL A 56 -0.43 9.83 5.95
C VAL A 56 -1.05 11.23 5.86
N ARG A 57 -0.66 12.14 6.76
CA ARG A 57 -1.15 13.52 6.79
C ARG A 57 -0.73 14.32 5.56
N LYS A 58 0.47 14.05 5.04
CA LYS A 58 1.02 14.70 3.84
C LYS A 58 0.36 14.23 2.54
N HIS A 59 -0.14 12.98 2.50
CA HIS A 59 -0.68 12.37 1.28
C HIS A 59 -2.10 11.82 1.47
N PRO A 60 -3.06 12.61 2.01
CA PRO A 60 -4.34 12.08 2.47
C PRO A 60 -5.17 11.42 1.34
N LEU A 61 -5.06 11.91 0.10
CA LEU A 61 -5.86 11.42 -1.01
C LEU A 61 -5.55 9.97 -1.40
N ILE A 62 -4.28 9.56 -1.39
CA ILE A 62 -3.91 8.18 -1.74
C ILE A 62 -4.36 7.19 -0.66
N PHE A 63 -4.31 7.60 0.61
CA PHE A 63 -4.78 6.79 1.74
C PHE A 63 -6.31 6.74 1.84
N ALA A 64 -7.00 7.82 1.47
CA ALA A 64 -8.46 7.81 1.40
C ALA A 64 -8.98 6.88 0.28
N GLY A 65 -8.24 6.80 -0.83
CA GLY A 65 -8.62 6.03 -2.02
C GLY A 65 -8.09 4.59 -2.06
N CYS A 66 -7.41 4.10 -1.03
CA CYS A 66 -6.90 2.74 -0.98
C CYS A 66 -7.86 1.76 -0.27
N ASP A 67 -7.75 0.49 -0.60
CA ASP A 67 -8.47 -0.60 0.07
C ASP A 67 -7.70 -1.16 1.25
N LEU A 68 -6.38 -1.05 1.21
CA LEU A 68 -5.47 -1.56 2.22
C LEU A 68 -4.25 -0.66 2.31
N ALA A 69 -3.81 -0.37 3.52
CA ALA A 69 -2.55 0.31 3.76
C ALA A 69 -1.56 -0.59 4.50
N VAL A 70 -0.27 -0.43 4.25
CA VAL A 70 0.80 -1.15 4.94
C VAL A 70 1.83 -0.13 5.42
N LEU A 71 2.16 -0.19 6.71
CA LEU A 71 3.34 0.45 7.27
C LEU A 71 4.39 -0.64 7.49
N ASN A 72 5.42 -0.64 6.64
CA ASN A 72 6.51 -1.61 6.68
C ASN A 72 7.74 -1.07 7.44
N LYS A 73 8.69 -1.94 7.75
CA LYS A 73 9.93 -1.65 8.48
C LYS A 73 9.69 -1.12 9.90
N ILE A 74 8.71 -1.68 10.60
CA ILE A 74 8.40 -1.26 11.98
C ILE A 74 9.56 -1.55 12.95
N ASP A 75 10.44 -2.50 12.63
CA ASP A 75 11.70 -2.76 13.35
C ASP A 75 12.63 -1.54 13.38
N LEU A 76 12.53 -0.68 12.37
CA LEU A 76 13.35 0.53 12.26
C LEU A 76 12.72 1.75 12.93
N ALA A 77 11.45 1.69 13.34
CA ALA A 77 10.70 2.88 13.78
C ALA A 77 11.36 3.60 14.97
N GLY A 78 11.85 2.83 15.95
CA GLY A 78 12.54 3.38 17.12
C GLY A 78 13.91 4.01 16.83
N TYR A 79 14.51 3.73 15.68
CA TYR A 79 15.79 4.34 15.26
C TYR A 79 15.62 5.66 14.50
N VAL A 80 14.38 5.97 14.09
CA VAL A 80 14.04 7.18 13.32
C VAL A 80 13.00 8.04 14.06
N ASP A 81 12.83 7.82 15.36
CA ASP A 81 11.89 8.55 16.22
C ASP A 81 10.44 8.55 15.70
N VAL A 82 10.02 7.43 15.10
CA VAL A 82 8.65 7.24 14.60
C VAL A 82 7.88 6.33 15.54
N ASN A 83 6.65 6.73 15.90
CA ASN A 83 5.70 5.86 16.57
C ASN A 83 4.67 5.33 15.55
N PRO A 84 4.70 4.02 15.21
CA PRO A 84 3.75 3.42 14.28
C PRO A 84 2.28 3.66 14.63
N GLU A 85 1.94 3.73 15.92
CA GLU A 85 0.56 3.97 16.36
C GLU A 85 0.03 5.34 15.97
N ASN A 86 0.90 6.36 15.91
CA ASN A 86 0.50 7.69 15.46
C ASN A 86 0.09 7.66 13.97
N ILE A 87 0.85 6.94 13.14
CA ILE A 87 0.56 6.77 11.72
C ILE A 87 -0.75 5.99 11.52
N VAL A 88 -0.96 4.92 12.29
CA VAL A 88 -2.22 4.14 12.25
C VAL A 88 -3.41 5.00 12.65
N ASN A 89 -3.27 5.83 13.68
CA ASN A 89 -4.32 6.74 14.12
C ASN A 89 -4.63 7.82 13.07
N ASP A 90 -3.61 8.35 12.39
CA ASP A 90 -3.81 9.29 11.29
C ASP A 90 -4.49 8.61 10.09
N PHE A 91 -4.11 7.38 9.77
CA PHE A 91 -4.78 6.60 8.72
C PHE A 91 -6.26 6.39 9.04
N ARG A 92 -6.59 6.01 10.29
CA ARG A 92 -7.98 5.82 10.71
C ARG A 92 -8.83 7.10 10.57
N LYS A 93 -8.24 8.28 10.75
CA LYS A 93 -8.96 9.56 10.54
C LYS A 93 -9.26 9.82 9.06
N ILE A 94 -8.36 9.41 8.16
CA ILE A 94 -8.49 9.60 6.71
C ILE A 94 -9.37 8.52 6.08
N ASN A 95 -9.23 7.27 6.52
CA ASN A 95 -9.93 6.11 5.99
C ASN A 95 -10.43 5.20 7.13
N PRO A 96 -11.59 5.53 7.73
CA PRO A 96 -12.07 4.86 8.95
C PRO A 96 -12.59 3.44 8.74
N HIS A 97 -12.80 3.03 7.48
CA HIS A 97 -13.40 1.74 7.12
C HIS A 97 -12.38 0.70 6.68
N LYS A 98 -11.13 1.10 6.44
CA LYS A 98 -10.06 0.22 5.97
C LYS A 98 -9.00 0.04 7.06
N LYS A 99 -8.15 -0.96 6.86
CA LYS A 99 -7.11 -1.34 7.83
C LYS A 99 -5.72 -0.98 7.32
N MET A 100 -4.88 -0.48 8.22
CA MET A 100 -3.44 -0.41 8.02
C MET A 100 -2.78 -1.59 8.72
N PHE A 101 -1.92 -2.32 8.01
CA PHE A 101 -1.15 -3.43 8.53
C PHE A 101 0.25 -2.95 8.93
N LEU A 102 0.67 -3.28 10.14
CA LEU A 102 2.03 -3.07 10.61
C LEU A 102 2.85 -4.30 10.22
N THR A 103 3.96 -4.08 9.52
CA THR A 103 4.78 -5.17 9.01
C THR A 103 6.27 -4.91 9.19
N ASP A 104 6.99 -6.00 9.37
CA ASP A 104 8.42 -6.07 9.19
C ASP A 104 8.69 -7.22 8.21
N ALA A 105 8.80 -6.86 6.95
CA ALA A 105 9.02 -7.84 5.88
C ALA A 105 10.37 -8.56 6.00
N LYS A 106 11.36 -8.00 6.71
CA LYS A 106 12.68 -8.61 6.89
C LYS A 106 12.62 -9.79 7.86
N HIS A 107 11.85 -9.66 8.93
CA HIS A 107 11.72 -10.71 9.95
C HIS A 107 10.39 -11.49 9.85
N GLY A 108 9.51 -11.11 8.93
CA GLY A 108 8.25 -11.80 8.62
C GLY A 108 7.07 -11.40 9.52
N GLU A 109 7.21 -10.36 10.33
CA GLU A 109 6.15 -9.88 11.22
C GLU A 109 5.02 -9.23 10.43
N GLY A 110 3.77 -9.52 10.80
CA GLY A 110 2.57 -8.97 10.15
C GLY A 110 2.25 -9.53 8.76
N LEU A 111 3.22 -10.17 8.07
CA LEU A 111 3.03 -10.67 6.71
C LEU A 111 1.92 -11.73 6.59
N LYS A 112 1.82 -12.64 7.56
CA LYS A 112 0.78 -13.68 7.55
C LYS A 112 -0.63 -13.08 7.67
N GLU A 113 -0.77 -12.00 8.42
CA GLU A 113 -2.05 -11.32 8.59
C GLU A 113 -2.40 -10.52 7.33
N LEU A 114 -1.42 -9.82 6.76
CA LEU A 114 -1.56 -9.12 5.49
C LEU A 114 -1.99 -10.08 4.37
N MET A 115 -1.32 -11.23 4.24
CA MET A 115 -1.63 -12.22 3.20
C MET A 115 -3.07 -12.75 3.27
N ARG A 116 -3.64 -12.88 4.47
CA ARG A 116 -5.05 -13.31 4.65
C ARG A 116 -6.08 -12.25 4.27
N GLU A 117 -5.67 -10.99 4.21
CA GLU A 117 -6.55 -9.90 3.76
C GLU A 117 -6.46 -9.73 2.24
N LEU A 118 -5.33 -10.10 1.65
CA LEU A 118 -5.10 -10.04 0.21
C LEU A 118 -5.84 -11.15 -0.55
N ILE A 119 -5.88 -12.36 0.03
CA ILE A 119 -6.41 -13.60 -0.57
C ILE A 119 -7.59 -14.10 0.27
#